data_AF-A0A151A960-F1
#
_entry.id   AF-A0A151A960-F1
#
_cell.length_a   1.000
_cell.length_b   1.000
_cell.length_c   1.000
_cell.angle_alpha   90.00
_cell.angle_beta   90.00
_cell.angle_gamma   90.00
#
_symmetry.space_group_name_H-M   'P 1'
#
loop_
_entity.id
_entity.type
_entity.pdbx_description
1 polymer ?
#
loop_
_entity_poly.entity_id
_entity_poly.type
_entity_poly.pdbx_seq_one_letter_code
_entity_poly.pdbx_strand_id
1 'polypeptide(L)'
;MHEKLTRDGHEDLAAAASAINPDTERQAGSVFATAQQQITDLFVGDFAESGEFSIREYMENPDGRVLVLDYPTRQSGTIAPVFRYLIDQAIMHGMDDPDRSTYYLLDEIEHLDTTIKRLGELINVGRGVNCQAILSLQSIAQLEDTYGKERAHALLSGMITVIRLRVADVESVNFLRETVGTSFEQYTRNSGDSRTPNESEEKEEYQFAKGDFRNFDLGEAVICRQGKGWVHGQIKMFEE
;
A
#
# COMPACT_ATOMS: atom_id res chain seq x y z
N MET A 1 -15.43 -7.55 31.39
CA MET A 1 -14.41 -7.78 30.33
C MET A 1 -13.55 -8.98 30.68
N HIS A 2 -12.86 -8.98 31.83
CA HIS A 2 -12.13 -10.15 32.35
C HIS A 2 -12.97 -11.45 32.34
N GLU A 3 -14.15 -11.46 32.96
CA GLU A 3 -15.07 -12.62 32.94
C GLU A 3 -15.55 -13.04 31.55
N LYS A 4 -15.53 -12.15 30.54
CA LYS A 4 -15.89 -12.51 29.17
C LYS A 4 -14.72 -13.15 28.42
N LEU A 5 -13.49 -12.74 28.75
CA LEU A 5 -12.25 -13.28 28.18
C LEU A 5 -11.86 -14.63 28.78
N THR A 6 -12.42 -14.99 29.93
CA THR A 6 -12.22 -16.30 30.59
C THR A 6 -13.36 -17.29 30.34
N ARG A 7 -14.30 -16.98 29.44
CA ARG A 7 -15.35 -17.91 29.00
C ARG A 7 -14.82 -18.94 28.00
N ASP A 8 -15.52 -20.07 27.92
CA ASP A 8 -15.26 -21.14 26.94
C ASP A 8 -15.18 -20.57 25.52
N GLY A 9 -14.13 -20.93 24.78
CA GLY A 9 -13.87 -20.46 23.41
C GLY A 9 -12.79 -19.37 23.27
N HIS A 10 -12.23 -18.86 24.37
CA HIS A 10 -11.16 -17.83 24.38
C HIS A 10 -9.92 -18.28 25.17
N GLU A 11 -9.57 -19.56 25.09
CA GLU A 11 -8.45 -20.16 25.84
C GLU A 11 -7.10 -19.52 25.51
N ASP A 12 -6.94 -19.05 24.27
CA ASP A 12 -5.77 -18.31 23.77
C ASP A 12 -5.59 -16.94 24.45
N LEU A 13 -6.68 -16.37 24.99
CA LEU A 13 -6.68 -15.08 25.67
C LEU A 13 -6.44 -15.17 27.18
N ALA A 14 -6.23 -16.38 27.73
CA ALA A 14 -6.05 -16.59 29.17
C ALA A 14 -4.87 -15.78 29.77
N ALA A 15 -3.76 -15.65 29.04
CA ALA A 15 -2.62 -14.84 29.47
C ALA A 15 -2.94 -13.34 29.53
N ALA A 16 -3.68 -12.84 28.52
CA ALA A 16 -4.14 -11.46 28.49
C ALA A 16 -5.18 -11.20 29.58
N ALA A 17 -6.10 -12.13 29.80
CA ALA A 17 -7.12 -12.07 30.85
C ALA A 17 -6.49 -11.99 32.25
N SER A 18 -5.42 -12.76 32.50
CA SER A 18 -4.67 -12.72 33.76
C SER A 18 -3.99 -11.36 34.01
N ALA A 19 -3.42 -10.75 32.97
CA ALA A 19 -2.73 -9.46 33.06
C ALA A 19 -3.67 -8.28 33.35
N ILE A 20 -4.97 -8.43 33.08
CA ILE A 20 -6.00 -7.41 33.31
C ILE A 20 -6.96 -7.76 34.45
N ASN A 21 -6.63 -8.79 35.24
CA ASN A 21 -7.47 -9.21 36.35
C ASN A 21 -7.55 -8.06 37.38
N PRO A 22 -8.75 -7.54 37.71
CA PRO A 22 -8.90 -6.48 38.70
C PRO A 22 -8.49 -6.91 40.12
N ASP A 23 -8.35 -8.22 40.39
CA ASP A 23 -7.98 -8.77 41.69
C ASP A 23 -6.46 -8.99 41.87
N THR A 24 -5.63 -8.81 40.83
CA THR A 24 -4.17 -8.79 40.96
C THR A 24 -3.66 -7.39 41.37
N GLU A 25 -2.44 -7.30 41.93
CA GLU A 25 -1.85 -6.10 42.58
C GLU A 25 -2.14 -4.74 41.90
N ARG A 26 -1.98 -3.61 42.63
CA ARG A 26 -2.22 -2.21 42.18
C ARG A 26 -1.80 -1.85 40.74
N GLN A 27 -0.84 -2.55 40.14
CA GLN A 27 -0.42 -2.39 38.74
C GLN A 27 -1.44 -2.95 37.71
N ALA A 28 -2.20 -3.99 38.02
CA ALA A 28 -3.21 -4.57 37.12
C ALA A 28 -4.35 -3.59 36.85
N GLY A 29 -4.74 -2.81 37.86
CA GLY A 29 -5.75 -1.75 37.72
C GLY A 29 -5.33 -0.64 36.74
N SER A 30 -4.06 -0.23 36.73
CA SER A 30 -3.58 0.80 35.79
C SER A 30 -3.43 0.27 34.36
N VAL A 31 -3.01 -0.99 34.21
CA VAL A 31 -2.95 -1.66 32.90
C VAL A 31 -4.37 -1.83 32.33
N PHE A 32 -5.32 -2.29 33.14
CA PHE A 32 -6.72 -2.44 32.73
C PHE A 32 -7.34 -1.10 32.35
N ALA A 33 -7.15 -0.04 33.15
CA ALA A 33 -7.66 1.29 32.83
C ALA A 33 -7.08 1.82 31.51
N THR A 34 -5.79 1.59 31.25
CA THR A 34 -5.13 2.00 30.00
C THR A 34 -5.69 1.23 28.81
N ALA A 35 -5.82 -0.10 28.93
CA ALA A 35 -6.41 -0.95 27.89
C ALA A 35 -7.87 -0.55 27.61
N GLN A 36 -8.65 -0.32 28.66
CA GLN A 36 -10.04 0.13 28.54
C GLN A 36 -10.13 1.48 27.83
N GLN A 37 -9.25 2.43 28.15
CA GLN A 37 -9.22 3.74 27.49
C GLN A 37 -8.90 3.60 26.00
N GLN A 38 -7.82 2.88 25.66
CA GLN A 38 -7.44 2.64 24.27
C GLN A 38 -8.53 1.92 23.47
N ILE A 39 -9.17 0.91 24.07
CA ILE A 39 -10.25 0.17 23.42
C ILE A 39 -11.46 1.08 23.22
N THR A 40 -11.89 1.82 24.24
CA THR A 40 -13.08 2.69 24.15
C THR A 40 -12.94 3.72 23.02
N ASP A 41 -11.73 4.25 22.82
CA ASP A 41 -11.46 5.19 21.73
C ASP A 41 -11.65 4.55 20.34
N LEU A 42 -11.41 3.24 20.17
CA LEU A 42 -11.58 2.55 18.89
C LEU A 42 -13.04 2.23 18.53
N PHE A 43 -13.92 2.08 19.54
CA PHE A 43 -15.33 1.72 19.35
C PHE A 43 -16.19 2.98 19.17
N VAL A 44 -16.02 3.65 18.02
CA VAL A 44 -16.79 4.83 17.60
C VAL A 44 -17.43 4.62 16.23
N GLY A 45 -18.46 5.40 15.90
CA GLY A 45 -19.20 5.26 14.64
C GLY A 45 -19.79 3.85 14.48
N ASP A 46 -19.66 3.27 13.28
CA ASP A 46 -20.17 1.93 12.96
C ASP A 46 -19.55 0.83 13.84
N PHE A 47 -18.31 1.01 14.30
CA PHE A 47 -17.67 0.04 15.19
C PHE A 47 -18.26 0.06 16.60
N ALA A 48 -18.94 1.13 17.02
CA ALA A 48 -19.64 1.17 18.31
C ALA A 48 -20.94 0.35 18.30
N GLU A 49 -21.47 0.03 17.11
CA GLU A 49 -22.71 -0.71 16.97
C GLU A 49 -22.51 -2.22 17.22
N SER A 50 -23.60 -2.91 17.54
CA SER A 50 -23.55 -4.37 17.64
C SER A 50 -23.43 -4.98 16.25
N GLY A 51 -22.45 -5.87 16.07
CA GLY A 51 -22.22 -6.55 14.80
C GLY A 51 -21.62 -7.94 15.00
N GLU A 52 -21.81 -8.79 14.01
CA GLU A 52 -21.30 -10.18 13.98
C GLU A 52 -20.30 -10.40 12.84
N PHE A 53 -19.89 -9.33 12.15
CA PHE A 53 -18.93 -9.45 11.05
C PHE A 53 -17.57 -9.97 11.55
N SER A 54 -17.08 -11.02 10.90
CA SER A 54 -15.77 -11.60 11.15
C SER A 54 -14.96 -11.60 9.86
N ILE A 55 -13.82 -10.90 9.86
CA ILE A 55 -12.92 -10.88 8.70
C ILE A 55 -12.38 -12.29 8.40
N ARG A 56 -12.16 -13.11 9.44
CA ARG A 56 -11.75 -14.50 9.28
C ARG A 56 -12.80 -15.31 8.54
N GLU A 57 -14.04 -15.27 9.01
CA GLU A 57 -15.14 -16.03 8.40
C GLU A 57 -15.41 -15.56 6.96
N TYR A 58 -15.30 -14.25 6.71
CA TYR A 58 -15.37 -13.71 5.35
C TYR A 58 -14.25 -14.27 4.47
N MET A 59 -13.00 -14.29 4.95
CA MET A 59 -11.87 -14.80 4.16
C MET A 59 -11.99 -16.32 3.92
N GLU A 60 -12.49 -17.07 4.90
CA GLU A 60 -12.76 -18.51 4.77
C GLU A 60 -13.88 -18.80 3.75
N ASN A 61 -14.95 -17.97 3.73
CA ASN A 61 -16.08 -18.12 2.81
C ASN A 61 -16.62 -16.77 2.28
N PRO A 62 -15.99 -16.19 1.24
CA PRO A 62 -16.43 -14.93 0.66
C PRO A 62 -17.74 -15.09 -0.13
N ASP A 63 -18.10 -16.30 -0.57
CA ASP A 63 -19.35 -16.60 -1.29
C ASP A 63 -19.60 -15.68 -2.50
N GLY A 64 -18.54 -15.39 -3.26
CA GLY A 64 -18.59 -14.49 -4.42
C GLY A 64 -18.79 -13.00 -4.08
N ARG A 65 -18.77 -12.63 -2.80
CA ARG A 65 -18.92 -11.24 -2.34
C ARG A 65 -17.59 -10.49 -2.43
N VAL A 66 -17.70 -9.17 -2.49
CA VAL A 66 -16.57 -8.24 -2.40
C VAL A 66 -16.68 -7.50 -1.06
N LEU A 67 -15.62 -7.55 -0.26
CA LEU A 67 -15.51 -6.74 0.95
C LEU A 67 -15.02 -5.34 0.58
N VAL A 68 -15.84 -4.34 0.91
CA VAL A 68 -15.48 -2.92 0.78
C VAL A 68 -15.30 -2.36 2.18
N LEU A 69 -14.10 -1.85 2.46
CA LEU A 69 -13.80 -1.16 3.71
C LEU A 69 -13.82 0.35 3.43
N ASP A 70 -14.94 1.00 3.72
CA ASP A 70 -15.10 2.44 3.53
C ASP A 70 -14.47 3.21 4.68
N TYR A 71 -13.30 3.81 4.45
CA TYR A 71 -12.53 4.51 5.47
C TYR A 71 -12.96 5.98 5.59
N PRO A 72 -13.60 6.40 6.70
CA PRO A 72 -14.05 7.78 6.84
C PRO A 72 -12.89 8.73 7.15
N THR A 73 -12.64 9.65 6.23
CA THR A 73 -11.59 10.68 6.34
C THR A 73 -11.74 11.64 7.53
N ARG A 74 -12.95 11.78 8.11
CA ARG A 74 -13.20 12.71 9.24
C ARG A 74 -12.85 12.17 10.63
N GLN A 75 -12.71 10.85 10.77
CA GLN A 75 -12.39 10.18 12.05
C GLN A 75 -11.11 9.32 11.94
N SER A 76 -10.29 9.65 10.94
CA SER A 76 -9.20 8.82 10.43
C SER A 76 -8.25 8.32 11.52
N GLY A 77 -7.77 9.22 12.38
CA GLY A 77 -6.73 8.89 13.37
C GLY A 77 -7.20 7.92 14.45
N THR A 78 -8.48 7.96 14.82
CA THR A 78 -9.05 7.14 15.90
C THR A 78 -9.28 5.70 15.44
N ILE A 79 -9.88 5.51 14.26
CA ILE A 79 -10.28 4.18 13.78
C ILE A 79 -9.28 3.55 12.80
N ALA A 80 -8.26 4.30 12.35
CA ALA A 80 -7.15 3.79 11.53
C ALA A 80 -6.59 2.44 12.03
N PRO A 81 -6.36 2.24 13.35
CA PRO A 81 -5.89 0.96 13.86
C PRO A 81 -6.84 -0.22 13.57
N VAL A 82 -8.16 0.01 13.56
CA VAL A 82 -9.16 -1.03 13.25
C VAL A 82 -9.11 -1.40 11.78
N PHE A 83 -9.08 -0.41 10.88
CA PHE A 83 -8.94 -0.66 9.43
C PHE A 83 -7.64 -1.38 9.10
N ARG A 84 -6.52 -0.93 9.67
CA ARG A 84 -5.24 -1.62 9.57
C ARG A 84 -5.34 -3.07 10.03
N TYR A 85 -5.97 -3.32 11.18
CA TYR A 85 -6.14 -4.68 11.70
C TYR A 85 -6.93 -5.54 10.72
N LEU A 86 -8.07 -5.04 10.21
CA LEU A 86 -8.89 -5.76 9.23
C LEU A 86 -8.11 -6.08 7.96
N ILE A 87 -7.35 -5.12 7.43
CA ILE A 87 -6.51 -5.31 6.23
C ILE A 87 -5.39 -6.32 6.51
N ASP A 88 -4.67 -6.18 7.63
CA ASP A 88 -3.59 -7.11 7.99
C ASP A 88 -4.13 -8.55 8.22
N GLN A 89 -5.31 -8.71 8.81
CA GLN A 89 -5.96 -10.01 8.96
C GLN A 89 -6.43 -10.58 7.62
N ALA A 90 -7.02 -9.75 6.76
CA ALA A 90 -7.41 -10.16 5.42
C ALA A 90 -6.21 -10.69 4.65
N ILE A 91 -5.11 -9.92 4.60
CA ILE A 91 -3.84 -10.31 3.96
C ILE A 91 -3.34 -11.64 4.50
N MET A 92 -3.27 -11.78 5.82
CA MET A 92 -2.82 -13.01 6.47
C MET A 92 -3.65 -14.22 6.03
N HIS A 93 -4.98 -14.15 6.19
CA HIS A 93 -5.86 -15.26 5.86
C HIS A 93 -5.90 -15.57 4.37
N GLY A 94 -5.82 -14.56 3.49
CA GLY A 94 -5.70 -14.80 2.06
C GLY A 94 -4.41 -15.52 1.69
N MET A 95 -3.29 -15.16 2.33
CA MET A 95 -2.00 -15.81 2.09
C MET A 95 -1.93 -17.24 2.64
N ASP A 96 -2.70 -17.54 3.68
CA ASP A 96 -2.82 -18.89 4.27
C ASP A 96 -3.65 -19.86 3.41
N ASP A 97 -4.38 -19.37 2.40
CA ASP A 97 -5.14 -20.18 1.42
C ASP A 97 -4.58 -20.02 -0.01
N PRO A 98 -3.43 -20.65 -0.33
CA PRO A 98 -2.74 -20.47 -1.61
C PRO A 98 -3.53 -21.01 -2.83
N ASP A 99 -4.55 -21.84 -2.60
CA ASP A 99 -5.40 -22.39 -3.67
C ASP A 99 -6.45 -21.37 -4.14
N ARG A 100 -6.66 -20.29 -3.38
CA ARG A 100 -7.63 -19.24 -3.67
C ARG A 100 -6.96 -17.95 -4.12
N SER A 101 -7.33 -17.49 -5.32
CA SER A 101 -6.86 -16.18 -5.80
C SER A 101 -7.54 -15.05 -5.02
N THR A 102 -6.73 -14.19 -4.41
CA THR A 102 -7.21 -13.04 -3.64
C THR A 102 -6.58 -11.75 -4.15
N TYR A 103 -7.39 -10.71 -4.33
CA TYR A 103 -6.95 -9.41 -4.81
C TYR A 103 -7.24 -8.34 -3.76
N TYR A 104 -6.25 -7.51 -3.48
CA TYR A 104 -6.34 -6.37 -2.58
C TYR A 104 -6.19 -5.10 -3.39
N LEU A 105 -7.31 -4.42 -3.65
CA LEU A 105 -7.30 -3.06 -4.17
C LEU A 105 -7.18 -2.12 -2.99
N LEU A 106 -6.00 -1.52 -2.82
CA LEU A 106 -5.72 -0.61 -1.72
C LEU A 106 -5.56 0.80 -2.30
N ASP A 107 -6.64 1.57 -2.17
CA ASP A 107 -6.72 2.92 -2.70
C ASP A 107 -6.20 3.94 -1.69
N GLU A 108 -5.28 4.80 -2.13
CA GLU A 108 -4.77 5.94 -1.37
C GLU A 108 -4.30 5.60 0.05
N ILE A 109 -3.61 4.47 0.21
CA ILE A 109 -3.13 3.99 1.52
C ILE A 109 -2.21 4.96 2.25
N GLU A 110 -1.61 5.91 1.54
CA GLU A 110 -0.84 7.00 2.11
C GLU A 110 -1.68 7.92 3.01
N HIS A 111 -3.01 7.94 2.86
CA HIS A 111 -3.95 8.68 3.71
C HIS A 111 -4.42 7.90 4.95
N LEU A 112 -4.04 6.62 5.06
CA LEU A 112 -4.28 5.87 6.28
C LEU A 112 -3.31 6.39 7.34
N ASP A 113 -3.81 6.92 8.46
CA ASP A 113 -3.00 7.45 9.59
C ASP A 113 -2.15 6.36 10.30
N THR A 114 -2.05 5.17 9.71
CA THR A 114 -1.25 4.06 10.19
C THR A 114 -0.76 3.20 9.04
N THR A 115 0.35 2.48 9.25
CA THR A 115 0.95 1.64 8.22
C THR A 115 0.42 0.21 8.27
N ILE A 116 -0.01 -0.33 7.13
CA ILE A 116 -0.36 -1.75 6.98
C ILE A 116 0.91 -2.59 7.19
N LYS A 117 0.93 -3.47 8.21
CA LYS A 117 2.16 -4.18 8.61
C LYS A 117 2.59 -5.18 7.55
N ARG A 118 1.62 -5.91 7.00
CA ARG A 118 1.82 -7.00 6.04
C ARG A 118 1.89 -6.55 4.59
N LEU A 119 1.83 -5.24 4.30
CA LEU A 119 1.86 -4.76 2.92
C LEU A 119 3.13 -5.18 2.17
N GLY A 120 4.29 -5.09 2.82
CA GLY A 120 5.55 -5.55 2.22
C GLY A 120 5.60 -7.06 1.97
N GLU A 121 4.98 -7.85 2.86
CA GLU A 121 4.86 -9.29 2.68
C GLU A 121 3.91 -9.63 1.52
N LEU A 122 2.76 -8.95 1.45
CA LEU A 122 1.80 -9.09 0.35
C LEU A 122 2.44 -8.79 -1.00
N ILE A 123 3.17 -7.68 -1.12
CA ILE A 123 3.81 -7.28 -2.38
C ILE A 123 4.90 -8.27 -2.80
N ASN A 124 5.77 -8.67 -1.87
CA ASN A 124 6.96 -9.45 -2.21
C ASN A 124 6.71 -10.95 -2.29
N VAL A 125 5.80 -11.48 -1.46
CA VAL A 125 5.54 -12.93 -1.32
C VAL A 125 4.19 -13.31 -1.90
N GLY A 126 3.19 -12.45 -1.81
CA GLY A 126 1.79 -12.76 -2.15
C GLY A 126 1.62 -13.38 -3.54
N ARG A 127 2.37 -12.91 -4.55
CA ARG A 127 2.33 -13.46 -5.91
C ARG A 127 2.58 -14.97 -5.96
N GLY A 128 3.44 -15.50 -5.08
CA GLY A 128 3.73 -16.93 -4.99
C GLY A 128 2.60 -17.77 -4.42
N VAL A 129 1.64 -17.14 -3.72
CA VAL A 129 0.50 -17.76 -3.05
C VAL A 129 -0.84 -17.21 -3.56
N ASN A 130 -0.89 -16.82 -4.83
CA ASN A 130 -2.08 -16.29 -5.50
C ASN A 130 -2.75 -15.07 -4.82
N CYS A 131 -1.99 -14.31 -4.01
CA CYS A 131 -2.43 -13.06 -3.38
C CYS A 131 -1.80 -11.85 -4.08
N GLN A 132 -2.60 -10.93 -4.59
CA GLN A 132 -2.13 -9.82 -5.41
C GLN A 132 -2.54 -8.47 -4.84
N ALA A 133 -1.58 -7.55 -4.72
CA ALA A 133 -1.82 -6.15 -4.39
C ALA A 133 -2.00 -5.30 -5.65
N ILE A 134 -3.00 -4.44 -5.65
CA ILE A 134 -3.19 -3.35 -6.61
C ILE A 134 -3.21 -2.07 -5.77
N LEU A 135 -2.22 -1.22 -5.96
CA LEU A 135 -2.08 0.03 -5.21
C LEU A 135 -2.34 1.21 -6.14
N SER A 136 -3.24 2.09 -5.74
CA SER A 136 -3.35 3.45 -6.31
C SER A 136 -2.74 4.43 -5.32
N LEU A 137 -1.86 5.28 -5.84
CA LEU A 137 -1.17 6.32 -5.09
C LEU A 137 -1.40 7.65 -5.81
N GLN A 138 -1.75 8.68 -5.06
CA GLN A 138 -1.74 10.06 -5.56
C GLN A 138 -0.31 10.56 -5.73
N SER A 139 0.55 10.29 -4.75
CA SER A 139 1.93 10.80 -4.71
C SER A 139 2.87 9.84 -4.00
N ILE A 140 4.05 9.61 -4.59
CA ILE A 140 5.13 8.89 -3.91
C ILE A 140 5.65 9.67 -2.71
N ALA A 141 5.65 11.00 -2.76
CA ALA A 141 6.06 11.81 -1.60
C ALA A 141 5.17 11.55 -0.38
N GLN A 142 3.85 11.43 -0.57
CA GLN A 142 2.93 11.09 0.53
C GLN A 142 3.17 9.66 1.04
N LEU A 143 3.46 8.70 0.15
CA LEU A 143 3.83 7.35 0.56
C LEU A 143 5.14 7.35 1.38
N GLU A 144 6.14 8.14 0.97
CA GLU A 144 7.41 8.30 1.71
C GLU A 144 7.17 8.92 3.09
N ASP A 145 6.27 9.90 3.21
CA ASP A 145 5.91 10.52 4.49
C ASP A 145 5.23 9.51 5.44
N THR A 146 4.30 8.70 4.92
CA THR A 146 3.52 7.74 5.74
C THR A 146 4.32 6.49 6.11
N TYR A 147 5.10 5.94 5.19
CA TYR A 147 5.82 4.67 5.39
C TYR A 147 7.31 4.86 5.75
N GLY A 148 7.85 6.06 5.58
CA GLY A 148 9.29 6.32 5.57
C GLY A 148 9.90 6.00 4.21
N LYS A 149 10.85 6.83 3.78
CA LYS A 149 11.46 6.79 2.45
C LYS A 149 11.99 5.42 2.03
N GLU A 150 12.79 4.79 2.88
CA GLU A 150 13.40 3.49 2.58
C GLU A 150 12.34 2.39 2.41
N ARG A 151 11.31 2.41 3.27
CA ARG A 151 10.23 1.43 3.22
C ARG A 151 9.33 1.67 2.01
N ALA A 152 8.96 2.91 1.74
CA ALA A 152 8.19 3.28 0.55
C ALA A 152 8.91 2.83 -0.74
N HIS A 153 10.21 3.10 -0.85
CA HIS A 153 11.01 2.63 -1.98
C HIS A 153 11.05 1.09 -2.08
N ALA A 154 11.19 0.38 -0.96
CA ALA A 154 11.14 -1.09 -0.95
C ALA A 154 9.77 -1.64 -1.39
N LEU A 155 8.67 -1.00 -0.99
CA LEU A 155 7.32 -1.37 -1.44
C LEU A 155 7.18 -1.16 -2.96
N LEU A 156 7.55 0.02 -3.45
CA LEU A 156 7.46 0.38 -4.87
C LEU A 156 8.35 -0.51 -5.75
N SER A 157 9.53 -0.90 -5.26
CA SER A 157 10.44 -1.81 -5.98
C SER A 157 9.86 -3.21 -6.19
N GLY A 158 8.93 -3.64 -5.33
CA GLY A 158 8.21 -4.92 -5.48
C GLY A 158 7.06 -4.86 -6.48
N MET A 159 6.66 -3.66 -6.93
CA MET A 159 5.57 -3.47 -7.89
C MET A 159 6.05 -3.74 -9.31
N ILE A 160 5.73 -4.93 -9.83
CA ILE A 160 6.19 -5.41 -11.14
C ILE A 160 5.58 -4.60 -12.30
N THR A 161 4.37 -4.09 -12.11
CA THR A 161 3.65 -3.29 -13.11
C THR A 161 3.33 -1.93 -12.52
N VAL A 162 3.75 -0.88 -13.19
CA VAL A 162 3.49 0.51 -12.84
C VAL A 162 2.69 1.13 -13.96
N ILE A 163 1.49 1.61 -13.64
CA ILE A 163 0.66 2.41 -14.54
C ILE A 163 0.75 3.83 -14.04
N ARG A 164 1.22 4.74 -14.89
CA ARG A 164 1.41 6.13 -14.50
C ARG A 164 0.63 7.07 -15.40
N LEU A 165 -0.33 7.74 -14.79
CA LEU A 165 -1.11 8.83 -15.35
C LEU A 165 -0.38 10.17 -15.12
N ARG A 166 -1.03 11.28 -15.50
CA ARG A 166 -0.55 12.64 -15.25
C ARG A 166 -0.13 12.84 -13.80
N VAL A 167 1.06 13.44 -13.59
CA VAL A 167 1.53 13.84 -12.27
C VAL A 167 2.39 15.10 -12.29
N ALA A 168 2.41 15.83 -11.17
CA ALA A 168 3.20 17.03 -10.97
C ALA A 168 4.35 16.92 -9.95
N ASP A 169 4.27 16.03 -8.95
CA ASP A 169 5.29 15.94 -7.88
C ASP A 169 6.61 15.35 -8.38
N VAL A 170 7.71 15.81 -7.78
CA VAL A 170 9.07 15.58 -8.30
C VAL A 170 9.49 14.14 -8.06
N GLU A 171 9.18 13.62 -6.88
CA GLU A 171 9.49 12.28 -6.40
C GLU A 171 8.90 11.25 -7.35
N SER A 172 7.63 11.41 -7.70
CA SER A 172 6.98 10.46 -8.58
C SER A 172 7.35 10.59 -10.05
N VAL A 173 7.69 11.80 -10.51
CA VAL A 173 8.29 11.99 -11.84
C VAL A 173 9.64 11.27 -11.92
N ASN A 174 10.49 11.41 -10.90
CA ASN A 174 11.80 10.75 -10.89
C ASN A 174 11.65 9.23 -10.83
N PHE A 175 10.77 8.70 -9.97
CA PHE A 175 10.49 7.27 -9.89
C PHE A 175 10.07 6.69 -11.25
N LEU A 176 9.15 7.35 -11.97
CA LEU A 176 8.75 6.86 -13.28
C LEU A 176 9.91 6.91 -14.27
N ARG A 177 10.68 8.00 -14.30
CA ARG A 177 11.84 8.12 -15.21
C ARG A 177 12.86 7.02 -14.97
N GLU A 178 13.13 6.69 -13.71
CA GLU A 178 13.98 5.56 -13.33
C GLU A 178 13.38 4.21 -13.72
N THR A 179 12.07 4.04 -13.53
CA THR A 179 11.34 2.81 -13.90
C THR A 179 11.33 2.58 -15.41
N VAL A 180 11.19 3.64 -16.20
CA VAL A 180 11.26 3.62 -17.68
C VAL A 180 12.70 3.40 -18.15
N GLY A 181 13.66 4.01 -17.45
CA GLY A 181 15.09 3.94 -17.74
C GLY A 181 15.58 5.00 -18.72
N THR A 182 16.84 4.81 -19.12
CA THR A 182 17.62 5.70 -19.98
C THR A 182 18.04 4.99 -21.27
N SER A 183 18.38 5.77 -22.30
CA SER A 183 19.10 5.32 -23.49
C SER A 183 20.41 6.09 -23.62
N PHE A 184 21.40 5.46 -24.25
CA PHE A 184 22.64 6.14 -24.63
C PHE A 184 22.51 6.68 -26.05
N GLU A 185 22.77 7.97 -26.21
CA GLU A 185 22.85 8.61 -27.51
C GLU A 185 24.27 9.07 -27.80
N GLN A 186 24.76 8.77 -29.01
CA GLN A 186 26.08 9.18 -29.47
C GLN A 186 25.98 10.51 -30.24
N TYR A 187 26.65 11.53 -29.72
CA TYR A 187 26.74 12.85 -30.33
C TYR A 187 28.11 13.00 -30.99
N THR A 188 28.15 13.14 -32.31
CA THR A 188 29.40 13.47 -33.03
C THR A 188 29.44 14.96 -33.32
N ARG A 189 30.40 15.66 -32.72
CA ARG A 189 30.64 17.07 -33.01
C ARG A 189 31.60 17.18 -34.19
N ASN A 190 31.05 17.51 -35.35
CA ASN A 190 31.87 17.81 -36.53
C ASN A 190 32.47 19.22 -36.37
N SER A 191 33.79 19.31 -36.26
CA SER A 191 34.48 20.60 -36.38
C SER A 191 34.57 20.98 -37.85
N GLY A 192 34.18 22.21 -38.20
CA GLY A 192 34.23 22.72 -39.59
C GLY A 192 35.64 22.92 -40.15
N ASP A 193 36.69 22.61 -39.38
CA ASP A 193 38.10 22.65 -39.79
C ASP A 193 38.62 21.21 -39.97
N SER A 194 39.19 20.90 -41.14
CA SER A 194 39.65 19.56 -41.50
C SER A 194 40.84 19.05 -40.68
N ARG A 195 41.40 19.88 -39.78
CA ARG A 195 42.53 19.55 -38.91
C ARG A 195 42.12 19.14 -37.49
N THR A 196 40.85 19.32 -37.10
CA THR A 196 40.38 18.95 -35.77
C THR A 196 39.69 17.58 -35.85
N PRO A 197 40.14 16.57 -35.09
CA PRO A 197 39.46 15.27 -35.04
C PRO A 197 38.01 15.44 -34.59
N ASN A 198 37.10 14.67 -35.18
CA ASN A 198 35.73 14.58 -34.70
C ASN A 198 35.73 14.00 -33.29
N GLU A 199 35.08 14.70 -32.37
CA GLU A 199 34.86 14.24 -31.01
C GLU A 199 33.49 13.58 -30.96
N SER A 200 33.44 12.34 -30.47
CA SER A 200 32.19 11.63 -30.18
C SER A 200 32.01 11.55 -28.69
N GLU A 201 30.87 12.02 -28.20
CA GLU A 201 30.46 11.94 -26.81
C GLU A 201 29.25 11.01 -26.72
N GLU A 202 29.29 10.05 -25.81
CA GLU A 202 28.15 9.20 -25.48
C GLU A 202 27.47 9.77 -24.24
N LYS A 203 26.17 10.04 -24.33
CA LYS A 203 25.40 10.67 -23.26
C LYS A 203 24.20 9.81 -22.90
N GLU A 204 24.03 9.57 -21.61
CA GLU A 204 22.86 8.91 -21.06
C GLU A 204 21.68 9.91 -20.97
N GLU A 205 20.56 9.57 -21.59
CA GLU A 205 19.35 10.39 -21.61
C GLU A 205 18.11 9.59 -21.19
N TYR A 206 17.22 10.22 -20.42
CA TYR A 206 15.94 9.61 -20.08
C TYR A 206 14.97 9.69 -21.25
N GLN A 207 14.11 8.68 -21.38
CA GLN A 207 13.08 8.63 -22.42
C GLN A 207 12.06 9.78 -22.34
N PHE A 208 11.87 10.34 -21.14
CA PHE A 208 10.95 11.43 -20.89
C PHE A 208 11.65 12.59 -20.15
N ALA A 209 11.36 13.80 -20.58
CA ALA A 209 11.68 15.01 -19.83
C ALA A 209 10.79 15.11 -18.58
N LYS A 210 11.27 15.84 -17.56
CA LYS A 210 10.50 16.04 -16.31
C LYS A 210 9.14 16.72 -16.55
N GLY A 211 9.03 17.52 -17.61
CA GLY A 211 7.81 18.23 -17.97
C GLY A 211 6.75 17.37 -18.65
N ASP A 212 7.13 16.24 -19.26
CA ASP A 212 6.23 15.46 -20.11
C ASP A 212 5.05 14.93 -19.31
N PHE A 213 5.32 14.34 -18.14
CA PHE A 213 4.29 13.75 -17.27
C PHE A 213 3.30 14.77 -16.69
N ARG A 214 3.66 16.06 -16.68
CA ARG A 214 2.76 17.14 -16.22
C ARG A 214 1.73 17.50 -17.27
N ASN A 215 2.05 17.24 -18.52
CA ASN A 215 1.25 17.62 -19.69
C ASN A 215 0.40 16.47 -20.22
N PHE A 216 0.39 15.32 -19.54
CA PHE A 216 -0.42 14.19 -19.96
C PHE A 216 -1.91 14.56 -20.04
N ASP A 217 -2.53 14.20 -21.15
CA ASP A 217 -3.95 14.37 -21.37
C ASP A 217 -4.76 13.39 -20.49
N LEU A 218 -6.07 13.60 -20.43
CA LEU A 218 -6.95 12.68 -19.71
C LEU A 218 -6.86 11.27 -20.33
N GLY A 219 -6.53 10.30 -19.48
CA GLY A 219 -6.33 8.90 -19.88
C GLY A 219 -4.95 8.61 -20.49
N GLU A 220 -4.11 9.60 -20.76
CA GLU A 220 -2.74 9.36 -21.23
C GLU A 220 -1.91 8.75 -20.09
N ALA A 221 -1.22 7.64 -20.40
CA ALA A 221 -0.51 6.85 -19.42
C ALA A 221 0.74 6.17 -19.99
N VAL A 222 1.74 6.03 -19.13
CA VAL A 222 2.87 5.13 -19.34
C VAL A 222 2.65 3.88 -18.51
N ILE A 223 2.70 2.72 -19.16
CA ILE A 223 2.60 1.41 -18.52
C ILE A 223 3.97 0.75 -18.60
N CYS A 224 4.61 0.59 -17.45
CA CYS A 224 5.89 -0.09 -17.31
C CYS A 224 5.67 -1.48 -16.71
N ARG A 225 6.32 -2.48 -17.28
CA ARG A 225 6.38 -3.82 -16.71
C ARG A 225 7.83 -4.27 -16.60
N GLN A 226 8.26 -4.56 -15.38
CA GLN A 226 9.63 -4.96 -15.08
C GLN A 226 10.04 -6.16 -15.94
N GLY A 227 11.19 -6.04 -16.62
CA GLY A 227 11.72 -7.06 -17.53
C GLY A 227 10.96 -7.24 -18.86
N LYS A 228 9.95 -6.40 -19.14
CA LYS A 228 9.17 -6.43 -20.40
C LYS A 228 9.18 -5.11 -21.16
N GLY A 229 9.67 -4.03 -20.54
CA GLY A 229 9.74 -2.70 -21.12
C GLY A 229 8.52 -1.86 -20.73
N TRP A 230 8.26 -0.82 -21.52
CA TRP A 230 7.19 0.14 -21.28
C TRP A 230 6.42 0.45 -22.57
N VAL A 231 5.18 0.89 -22.41
CA VAL A 231 4.34 1.41 -23.50
C VAL A 231 3.76 2.74 -23.08
N HIS A 232 3.62 3.66 -24.03
CA HIS A 232 2.93 4.93 -23.86
C HIS A 232 1.66 4.92 -24.72
N GLY A 233 0.54 5.31 -24.13
CA GLY A 233 -0.73 5.33 -24.85
C GLY A 233 -1.87 5.92 -24.04
N GLN A 234 -3.08 5.80 -24.56
CA GLN A 234 -4.28 6.36 -23.94
C GLN A 234 -5.20 5.24 -23.44
N ILE A 235 -5.48 5.26 -22.14
CA ILE A 235 -6.46 4.40 -21.48
C ILE A 235 -7.84 4.94 -21.83
N LYS A 236 -8.70 4.06 -22.35
CA LYS A 236 -10.09 4.42 -22.63
C LYS A 236 -10.79 4.71 -21.31
N MET A 237 -11.27 5.93 -21.15
CA MET A 237 -12.09 6.32 -20.00
C MET A 237 -13.42 5.58 -20.07
N PHE A 238 -13.93 5.17 -18.90
CA PHE A 238 -15.27 4.65 -18.80
C PHE A 238 -16.25 5.80 -19.06
N GLU A 239 -17.11 5.64 -20.07
CA GLU A 239 -18.22 6.55 -20.31
C GLU A 239 -19.37 6.10 -19.40
N GLU A 240 -19.80 6.97 -18.48
CA GLU A 240 -20.96 6.73 -17.61
C GLU A 240 -22.28 6.60 -18.39
#